data_AF-A0A7S1IQZ9-F1
#
_entry.id   AF-A0A7S1IQZ9-F1
#
_cell.length_a   1.000
_cell.length_b   1.000
_cell.length_c   1.000
_cell.angle_alpha   90.00
_cell.angle_beta   90.00
_cell.angle_gamma   90.00
#
_symmetry.space_group_name_H-M   'P 1'
#
loop_
_entity.id
_entity.type
_entity.pdbx_description
1 polymer ?
#
loop_
_entity_poly.entity_id
_entity_poly.type
_entity_poly.pdbx_seq_one_letter_code
_entity_poly.pdbx_strand_id
1 'polypeptide(L)'
;EAQVAYFNAVRPFNRLIAPPEIPIEGFDTDAAAAELGRLLGAGLEAKLGAQVACTLVDAEFIRTLLGQLVLNSQAINITEKVEAPAATDGETAPDPVEPLWVEGAGVYVVQSCLNHSCEPNADIVWGDNANIIIKTLRPVAAGEQLTISYIRCELPFEQRQELLSNYFFDCRCPKCQAEGASAEPKPRPSIRVGPMRVTKKQKMGLGLVAD
;
A
#
# COMPACT_ATOMS: atom_id res chain seq x y z
N GLU A 1 -24.64 13.93 -17.35
CA GLU A 1 -23.91 12.68 -17.68
C GLU A 1 -22.41 12.79 -17.42
N ALA A 2 -21.69 13.78 -17.97
CA ALA A 2 -20.25 13.96 -17.75
C ALA A 2 -19.84 14.09 -16.27
N GLN A 3 -20.62 14.78 -15.44
CA GLN A 3 -20.36 14.93 -14.01
C GLN A 3 -20.49 13.61 -13.25
N VAL A 4 -21.49 12.78 -13.60
CA VAL A 4 -21.68 11.45 -13.00
C VAL A 4 -20.58 10.49 -13.45
N ALA A 5 -20.17 10.55 -14.72
CA ALA A 5 -19.03 9.79 -15.24
C ALA A 5 -17.72 10.18 -14.54
N TYR A 6 -17.47 11.48 -14.34
CA TYR A 6 -16.34 11.99 -13.57
C TYR A 6 -16.37 11.48 -12.13
N PHE A 7 -17.50 11.66 -11.42
CA PHE A 7 -17.63 11.16 -10.05
C PHE A 7 -17.41 9.66 -9.97
N ASN A 8 -17.96 8.86 -10.89
CA ASN A 8 -17.73 7.42 -10.90
C ASN A 8 -16.28 7.05 -11.22
N ALA A 9 -15.59 7.82 -12.06
CA ALA A 9 -14.18 7.60 -12.39
C ALA A 9 -13.24 7.95 -11.23
N VAL A 10 -13.55 8.99 -10.44
CA VAL A 10 -12.71 9.43 -9.31
C VAL A 10 -13.13 8.84 -7.96
N ARG A 11 -14.36 8.34 -7.83
CA ARG A 11 -14.91 7.73 -6.61
C ARG A 11 -14.02 6.64 -6.01
N PRO A 12 -13.32 5.80 -6.80
CA PRO A 12 -12.34 4.89 -6.26
C PRO A 12 -11.24 5.64 -5.49
N PHE A 13 -10.62 6.65 -6.10
CA PHE A 13 -9.50 7.39 -5.50
C PHE A 13 -9.92 8.26 -4.31
N ASN A 14 -11.16 8.76 -4.31
CA ASN A 14 -11.73 9.50 -3.17
C ASN A 14 -11.89 8.63 -1.90
N ARG A 15 -11.75 7.30 -2.01
CA ARG A 15 -11.79 6.38 -0.85
C ARG A 15 -10.41 6.06 -0.30
N LEU A 16 -9.33 6.47 -0.97
CA LEU A 16 -7.99 6.32 -0.43
C LEU A 16 -7.88 7.14 0.84
N ILE A 17 -7.39 6.50 1.91
CA ILE A 17 -7.27 7.18 3.19
C ILE A 17 -6.34 8.40 3.04
N ALA A 18 -6.83 9.58 3.44
CA ALA A 18 -6.00 10.77 3.47
C ALA A 18 -4.90 10.57 4.52
N PRO A 19 -3.64 10.94 4.20
CA PRO A 19 -2.60 10.89 5.21
C PRO A 19 -2.89 11.89 6.32
N PRO A 20 -2.52 11.59 7.58
CA PRO A 20 -2.54 12.60 8.62
C PRO A 20 -1.60 13.77 8.28
N GLU A 21 -1.85 14.93 8.88
CA GLU A 21 -1.00 16.12 8.75
C GLU A 21 0.31 15.96 9.55
N ILE A 22 1.19 15.10 9.07
CA ILE A 22 2.50 14.84 9.65
C ILE A 22 3.60 14.98 8.57
N PRO A 23 4.84 15.32 8.97
CA PRO A 23 5.96 15.41 8.04
C PRO A 23 6.19 14.10 7.30
N ILE A 24 6.57 14.22 6.02
CA ILE A 24 7.11 13.11 5.25
C ILE A 24 8.64 13.17 5.37
N GLU A 25 9.22 12.19 6.03
CA GLU A 25 10.66 12.06 6.17
C GLU A 25 11.25 11.31 4.96
N GLY A 26 12.43 11.73 4.52
CA GLY A 26 13.15 11.07 3.41
C GLY A 26 12.66 11.43 2.00
N PHE A 27 11.73 12.39 1.88
CA PHE A 27 11.29 12.94 0.61
C PHE A 27 11.08 14.45 0.69
N ASP A 28 11.80 15.21 -0.12
CA ASP A 28 11.68 16.68 -0.19
C ASP A 28 10.52 17.07 -1.12
N THR A 29 9.37 17.39 -0.53
CA THR A 29 8.16 17.76 -1.26
C THR A 29 8.29 19.09 -1.99
N ASP A 30 9.08 20.03 -1.47
CA ASP A 30 9.27 21.35 -2.08
C ASP A 30 10.17 21.24 -3.32
N ALA A 31 11.27 20.48 -3.23
CA ALA A 31 12.12 20.20 -4.38
C ALA A 31 11.35 19.42 -5.47
N ALA A 32 10.52 18.45 -5.07
CA ALA A 32 9.67 17.70 -6.00
C ALA A 32 8.63 18.61 -6.68
N ALA A 33 8.00 19.53 -5.94
CA ALA A 33 7.07 20.51 -6.47
C ALA A 33 7.72 21.42 -7.51
N ALA A 34 8.92 21.93 -7.21
CA ALA A 34 9.68 22.77 -8.13
C ALA A 34 10.01 22.02 -9.44
N GLU A 35 10.45 20.77 -9.35
CA GLU A 35 10.79 19.97 -10.53
C GLU A 35 9.55 19.57 -11.34
N LEU A 36 8.45 19.18 -10.70
CA LEU A 36 7.20 18.89 -11.39
C LEU A 36 6.61 20.14 -12.07
N GLY A 37 6.68 21.29 -11.39
CA GLY A 37 6.31 22.58 -11.99
C GLY A 37 7.14 22.90 -13.23
N ARG A 38 8.46 22.64 -13.20
CA ARG A 38 9.36 22.83 -14.35
C ARG A 38 9.03 21.90 -15.52
N LEU A 39 8.73 20.62 -15.23
CA LEU A 39 8.50 19.60 -16.25
C LEU A 39 7.09 19.66 -16.86
N LEU A 40 6.07 19.90 -16.03
CA LEU A 40 4.66 19.71 -16.39
C LEU A 40 3.86 21.02 -16.35
N GLY A 41 4.30 22.05 -15.64
CA GLY A 41 3.51 23.25 -15.33
C GLY A 41 2.89 23.91 -16.56
N ALA A 42 3.71 24.26 -17.55
CA ALA A 42 3.22 24.90 -18.78
C ALA A 42 2.25 24.00 -19.57
N GLY A 43 2.49 22.68 -19.59
CA GLY A 43 1.64 21.72 -20.27
C GLY A 43 0.28 21.55 -19.58
N LEU A 44 0.29 21.49 -18.25
CA LEU A 44 -0.92 21.42 -17.43
C LEU A 44 -1.72 22.71 -17.54
N GLU A 45 -1.07 23.88 -17.46
CA GLU A 45 -1.74 25.17 -17.56
C GLU A 45 -2.45 25.33 -18.91
N ALA A 46 -1.77 24.99 -20.01
CA ALA A 46 -2.35 25.08 -21.34
C ALA A 46 -3.57 24.17 -21.54
N LYS A 47 -3.72 23.10 -20.74
CA LYS A 47 -4.82 22.11 -20.86
C LYS A 47 -5.91 22.27 -19.82
N LEU A 48 -5.57 22.68 -18.60
CA LEU A 48 -6.44 22.65 -17.43
C LEU A 48 -6.62 24.03 -16.78
N GLY A 49 -5.87 25.04 -17.24
CA GLY A 49 -5.86 26.39 -16.67
C GLY A 49 -4.87 26.54 -15.51
N ALA A 50 -4.45 27.78 -15.26
CA ALA A 50 -3.39 28.10 -14.31
C ALA A 50 -3.69 27.61 -12.89
N GLN A 51 -4.93 27.79 -12.40
CA GLN A 51 -5.31 27.40 -11.05
C GLN A 51 -5.14 25.89 -10.83
N VAL A 52 -5.66 25.06 -11.75
CA VAL A 52 -5.56 23.59 -11.63
C VAL A 52 -4.13 23.12 -11.79
N ALA A 53 -3.38 23.73 -12.72
CA ALA A 53 -1.97 23.40 -12.94
C ALA A 53 -1.13 23.68 -11.70
N CYS A 54 -1.31 24.85 -11.06
CA CYS A 54 -0.64 25.18 -9.80
C CYS A 54 -0.95 24.15 -8.71
N THR A 55 -2.21 23.76 -8.54
CA THR A 55 -2.60 22.76 -7.53
C THR A 55 -1.97 21.39 -7.78
N LEU A 56 -1.90 20.92 -9.03
CA LEU A 56 -1.38 19.58 -9.34
C LEU A 56 0.13 19.42 -9.16
N VAL A 57 0.87 20.53 -9.03
CA VAL A 57 2.33 20.52 -8.84
C VAL A 57 2.76 21.18 -7.52
N ASP A 58 1.81 21.55 -6.67
CA ASP A 58 2.13 22.15 -5.37
C ASP A 58 2.63 21.09 -4.37
N ALA A 59 3.40 21.56 -3.39
CA ALA A 59 3.99 20.68 -2.38
C ALA A 59 2.94 19.98 -1.51
N GLU A 60 1.78 20.61 -1.30
CA GLU A 60 0.71 20.06 -0.46
C GLU A 60 -0.02 18.90 -1.14
N PHE A 61 -0.29 19.03 -2.45
CA PHE A 61 -0.82 18.01 -3.32
C PHE A 61 0.13 16.84 -3.42
N ILE A 62 1.42 17.09 -3.64
CA ILE A 62 2.45 16.05 -3.68
C ILE A 62 2.53 15.31 -2.35
N ARG A 63 2.54 16.03 -1.22
CA ARG A 63 2.51 15.45 0.12
C ARG A 63 1.27 14.57 0.32
N THR A 64 0.10 15.08 -0.06
CA THR A 64 -1.18 14.36 0.08
C THR A 64 -1.18 13.09 -0.78
N LEU A 65 -0.81 13.22 -2.06
CA LEU A 65 -0.72 12.11 -2.99
C LEU A 65 0.26 11.05 -2.49
N LEU A 66 1.46 11.45 -2.07
CA LEU A 66 2.48 10.54 -1.56
C LEU A 66 2.00 9.79 -0.32
N GLY A 67 1.38 10.48 0.63
CA GLY A 67 0.82 9.84 1.82
C GLY A 67 -0.34 8.89 1.49
N GLN A 68 -1.22 9.25 0.54
CA GLN A 68 -2.25 8.34 0.03
C GLN A 68 -1.62 7.10 -0.64
N LEU A 69 -0.60 7.27 -1.48
CA LEU A 69 0.07 6.15 -2.12
C LEU A 69 0.71 5.22 -1.08
N VAL A 70 1.44 5.76 -0.09
CA VAL A 70 2.09 4.97 0.95
C VAL A 70 1.06 4.15 1.72
N LEU A 71 -0.01 4.78 2.23
CA LEU A 71 -1.01 4.13 3.08
C LEU A 71 -1.91 3.13 2.37
N ASN A 72 -2.01 3.22 1.04
CA ASN A 72 -2.91 2.37 0.24
C ASN A 72 -2.14 1.41 -0.69
N SER A 73 -0.81 1.46 -0.69
CA SER A 73 0.03 0.61 -1.53
C SER A 73 0.10 -0.83 -1.04
N GLN A 74 -0.04 -1.76 -1.97
CA GLN A 74 0.21 -3.18 -1.79
C GLN A 74 1.51 -3.54 -2.52
N ALA A 75 2.44 -4.16 -1.80
CA ALA A 75 3.62 -4.75 -2.41
C ALA A 75 3.20 -5.88 -3.35
N ILE A 76 3.67 -5.85 -4.60
CA ILE A 76 3.47 -6.86 -5.63
C ILE A 76 4.77 -7.62 -5.80
N ASN A 77 4.70 -8.94 -5.64
CA ASN A 77 5.79 -9.85 -5.96
C ASN A 77 5.40 -10.60 -7.24
N ILE A 78 5.98 -10.24 -8.38
CA ILE A 78 5.77 -10.98 -9.61
C ILE A 78 6.86 -12.04 -9.70
N THR A 79 6.46 -13.31 -9.69
CA THR A 79 7.35 -14.41 -10.05
C THR A 79 7.21 -14.66 -11.54
N GLU A 80 8.19 -14.24 -12.33
CA GLU A 80 8.27 -14.76 -13.70
C GLU A 80 8.71 -16.23 -13.63
N LYS A 81 7.90 -17.12 -14.18
CA LYS A 81 8.35 -18.47 -14.51
C LYS A 81 9.33 -18.33 -15.67
N VAL A 82 10.61 -18.32 -15.37
CA VAL A 82 11.61 -18.44 -16.41
C VAL A 82 11.61 -19.91 -16.85
N GLU A 83 11.14 -20.17 -18.08
CA GLU A 83 11.26 -21.49 -18.68
C GLU A 83 12.76 -21.82 -18.80
N ALA A 84 13.16 -22.97 -18.26
CA ALA A 84 14.52 -23.43 -18.45
C ALA A 84 14.80 -23.56 -19.96
N PRO A 85 15.97 -23.10 -20.45
CA PRO A 85 16.37 -23.34 -21.82
C PRO A 85 16.20 -24.83 -22.15
N ALA A 86 15.57 -25.12 -23.30
CA ALA A 86 15.46 -26.50 -23.78
C ALA A 86 16.87 -27.10 -23.85
N ALA A 87 17.06 -28.26 -23.22
CA ALA A 87 18.34 -28.97 -23.25
C ALA A 87 18.72 -29.22 -24.71
N THR A 88 19.81 -28.62 -25.18
CA THR A 88 20.42 -28.97 -26.45
C THR A 88 21.13 -30.30 -26.31
N ASP A 89 20.97 -31.16 -27.32
CA ASP A 89 21.38 -32.56 -27.31
C ASP A 89 22.76 -32.80 -26.67
N GLY A 90 22.76 -33.44 -25.49
CA GLY A 90 23.96 -33.96 -24.83
C GLY A 90 24.50 -33.17 -23.65
N GLU A 91 23.98 -31.98 -23.34
CA GLU A 91 24.35 -31.24 -22.13
C GLU A 91 23.29 -31.42 -21.03
N THR A 92 23.74 -31.59 -19.78
CA THR A 92 22.88 -31.61 -18.59
C THR A 92 21.99 -30.36 -18.60
N ALA A 93 20.68 -30.55 -18.45
CA ALA A 93 19.72 -29.45 -18.39
C ALA A 93 20.23 -28.37 -17.41
N PRO A 94 20.19 -27.07 -17.78
CA PRO A 94 20.59 -26.01 -16.88
C PRO A 94 19.77 -26.11 -15.59
N ASP A 95 20.39 -25.76 -14.46
CA ASP A 95 19.69 -25.67 -13.18
C ASP A 95 18.40 -24.85 -13.35
N PRO A 96 17.30 -25.18 -12.64
CA PRO A 96 16.08 -24.41 -12.69
C PRO A 96 16.41 -22.94 -12.44
N VAL A 97 16.11 -22.07 -13.40
CA VAL A 97 16.35 -20.63 -13.23
C VAL A 97 15.49 -20.19 -12.05
N GLU A 98 16.12 -19.67 -10.99
CA GLU A 98 15.38 -19.14 -9.86
C GLU A 98 14.40 -18.08 -10.37
N PRO A 99 13.14 -18.10 -9.91
CA PRO A 99 12.15 -17.13 -10.38
C PRO A 99 12.70 -15.72 -10.14
N LEU A 100 12.68 -14.87 -11.17
CA LEU A 100 13.01 -13.47 -11.01
C LEU A 100 11.88 -12.82 -10.20
N TRP A 101 12.22 -12.22 -9.08
CA TRP A 101 11.28 -11.46 -8.24
C TRP A 101 11.30 -10.02 -8.71
N VAL A 102 10.27 -9.60 -9.44
CA VAL A 102 10.05 -8.18 -9.67
C VAL A 102 9.24 -7.66 -8.51
N GLU A 103 9.88 -6.85 -7.66
CA GLU A 103 9.24 -6.12 -6.59
C GLU A 103 8.64 -4.83 -7.15
N GLY A 104 7.32 -4.68 -7.01
CA GLY A 104 6.60 -3.47 -7.36
C GLY A 104 5.60 -3.08 -6.28
N ALA A 105 4.92 -1.96 -6.48
CA ALA A 105 3.80 -1.55 -5.64
C ALA A 105 2.60 -1.24 -6.53
N GLY A 106 1.40 -1.59 -6.07
CA GLY A 106 0.14 -1.25 -6.73
C GLY A 106 -0.87 -0.71 -5.73
N VAL A 107 -1.76 0.16 -6.20
CA VAL A 107 -2.90 0.63 -5.42
C VAL A 107 -4.15 -0.06 -5.94
N TYR A 108 -4.71 -0.97 -5.12
CA TYR A 108 -5.90 -1.73 -5.47
C TYR A 108 -7.09 -1.17 -4.71
N VAL A 109 -7.83 -0.29 -5.38
CA VAL A 109 -8.82 0.55 -4.69
C VAL A 109 -9.88 -0.23 -3.89
N VAL A 110 -10.30 -1.39 -4.37
CA VAL A 110 -11.25 -2.25 -3.62
C VAL A 110 -10.59 -2.79 -2.35
N GLN A 111 -9.35 -3.27 -2.43
CA GLN A 111 -8.60 -3.76 -1.28
C GLN A 111 -8.25 -2.64 -0.29
N SER A 112 -7.94 -1.44 -0.77
CA SER A 112 -7.70 -0.27 0.09
C SER A 112 -8.91 0.13 0.94
N CYS A 113 -10.12 -0.35 0.63
CA CYS A 113 -11.31 -0.13 1.44
C CYS A 113 -11.46 -1.12 2.63
N LEU A 114 -10.68 -2.21 2.68
CA LEU A 114 -10.82 -3.24 3.70
C LEU A 114 -9.93 -2.90 4.90
N ASN A 115 -10.57 -2.65 6.04
CA ASN A 115 -9.86 -2.35 7.28
C ASN A 115 -9.08 -3.54 7.83
N HIS A 116 -8.16 -3.24 8.73
CA HIS A 116 -7.37 -4.22 9.45
C HIS A 116 -8.16 -4.96 10.54
N SER A 117 -7.88 -6.26 10.69
CA SER A 117 -8.11 -7.02 11.94
C SER A 117 -6.94 -7.99 12.17
N CYS A 118 -6.49 -8.16 13.42
CA CYS A 118 -5.54 -9.22 13.77
C CYS A 118 -6.17 -10.61 13.78
N GLU A 119 -7.49 -10.68 13.62
CA GLU A 119 -8.29 -11.90 13.38
C GLU A 119 -9.22 -11.60 12.20
N PRO A 120 -8.71 -11.61 10.95
CA PRO A 120 -9.46 -11.18 9.78
C PRO A 120 -10.50 -12.23 9.35
N ASN A 121 -11.52 -11.80 8.62
CA ASN A 121 -12.50 -12.68 7.99
C ASN A 121 -12.32 -12.81 6.47
N ALA A 122 -11.34 -12.10 5.89
CA ALA A 122 -10.91 -12.24 4.52
C ALA A 122 -9.37 -12.20 4.39
N ASP A 123 -8.86 -12.73 3.29
CA ASP A 123 -7.44 -12.72 2.95
C ASP A 123 -7.23 -12.35 1.48
N ILE A 124 -6.02 -11.91 1.15
CA ILE A 124 -5.60 -11.54 -0.20
C ILE A 124 -4.82 -12.69 -0.82
N VAL A 125 -5.33 -13.20 -1.95
CA VAL A 125 -4.67 -14.22 -2.76
C VAL A 125 -4.17 -13.59 -4.05
N TRP A 126 -2.90 -13.82 -4.37
CA TRP A 126 -2.31 -13.38 -5.63
C TRP A 126 -2.76 -14.28 -6.78
N GLY A 127 -3.26 -13.65 -7.84
CA GLY A 127 -3.43 -14.26 -9.16
C GLY A 127 -2.30 -13.86 -10.10
N ASP A 128 -2.44 -14.24 -11.36
CA ASP A 128 -1.46 -13.90 -12.40
C ASP A 128 -1.52 -12.40 -12.76
N ASN A 129 -0.42 -11.87 -13.29
CA ASN A 129 -0.34 -10.49 -13.81
C ASN A 129 -0.75 -9.41 -12.80
N ALA A 130 -0.26 -9.51 -11.57
CA ALA A 130 -0.57 -8.58 -10.48
C ALA A 130 -2.08 -8.51 -10.13
N ASN A 131 -2.87 -9.53 -10.46
CA ASN A 131 -4.25 -9.60 -9.98
C ASN A 131 -4.29 -9.98 -8.50
N ILE A 132 -5.21 -9.38 -7.76
CA ILE A 132 -5.51 -9.77 -6.38
C ILE A 132 -6.94 -10.30 -6.29
N ILE A 133 -7.12 -11.32 -5.45
CA ILE A 133 -8.40 -11.95 -5.17
C ILE A 133 -8.65 -11.85 -3.68
N ILE A 134 -9.77 -11.25 -3.29
CA ILE A 134 -10.22 -11.22 -1.90
C ILE A 134 -11.03 -12.49 -1.65
N LYS A 135 -10.59 -13.34 -0.73
CA LYS A 135 -11.30 -14.57 -0.33
C LYS A 135 -11.69 -14.51 1.13
N THR A 136 -12.94 -14.84 1.43
CA THR A 136 -13.39 -14.97 2.81
C THR A 136 -12.79 -16.21 3.46
N LEU A 137 -12.32 -16.09 4.70
CA LEU A 137 -11.74 -17.19 5.49
C LEU A 137 -12.80 -18.02 6.21
N ARG A 138 -14.02 -17.50 6.30
CA ARG A 138 -15.20 -18.13 6.91
C ARG A 138 -16.47 -17.55 6.28
N PRO A 139 -17.65 -18.14 6.51
CA PRO A 139 -18.91 -17.48 6.19
C PRO A 139 -18.98 -16.08 6.82
N VAL A 140 -19.45 -15.10 6.04
CA VAL A 140 -19.61 -13.69 6.42
C VAL A 140 -21.08 -13.31 6.26
N ALA A 141 -21.68 -12.72 7.28
CA ALA A 141 -23.07 -12.33 7.25
C ALA A 141 -23.29 -11.07 6.39
N ALA A 142 -24.51 -10.89 5.87
CA ALA A 142 -24.87 -9.65 5.18
C ALA A 142 -24.75 -8.46 6.14
N GLY A 143 -24.03 -7.41 5.71
CA GLY A 143 -23.75 -6.24 6.53
C GLY A 143 -22.56 -6.39 7.49
N GLU A 144 -21.95 -7.57 7.61
CA GLU A 144 -20.71 -7.75 8.34
C GLU A 144 -19.54 -7.11 7.57
N GLN A 145 -18.68 -6.36 8.27
CA GLN A 145 -17.51 -5.75 7.66
C GLN A 145 -16.48 -6.79 7.24
N LEU A 146 -15.98 -6.69 6.01
CA LEU A 146 -14.80 -7.45 5.57
C LEU A 146 -13.52 -6.79 6.10
N THR A 147 -12.62 -7.60 6.64
CA THR A 147 -11.33 -7.18 7.18
C THR A 147 -10.23 -8.11 6.69
N ILE A 148 -9.05 -7.55 6.45
CA ILE A 148 -7.82 -8.27 6.12
C ILE A 148 -6.76 -7.99 7.20
N SER A 149 -5.65 -8.71 7.19
CA SER A 149 -4.50 -8.34 8.02
C SER A 149 -3.48 -7.55 7.22
N TYR A 150 -2.97 -6.47 7.80
CA TYR A 150 -1.90 -5.64 7.20
C TYR A 150 -0.51 -6.11 7.65
N ILE A 151 -0.48 -7.00 8.64
CA ILE A 151 0.71 -7.49 9.32
C ILE A 151 0.57 -8.98 9.59
N ARG A 152 1.56 -9.59 10.25
CA ARG A 152 1.46 -10.98 10.69
C ARG A 152 0.67 -11.08 12.00
N CYS A 153 -0.42 -11.84 11.97
CA CYS A 153 -1.34 -12.00 13.11
C CYS A 153 -0.74 -12.81 14.28
N GLU A 154 0.34 -13.56 14.02
CA GLU A 154 1.02 -14.41 15.00
C GLU A 154 1.98 -13.65 15.92
N LEU A 155 2.30 -12.39 15.58
CA LEU A 155 3.20 -11.57 16.38
C LEU A 155 2.58 -11.24 17.75
N PRO A 156 3.40 -11.02 18.79
CA PRO A 156 2.93 -10.56 20.10
C PRO A 156 2.15 -9.23 20.01
N PHE A 157 1.21 -9.02 20.94
CA PHE A 157 0.36 -7.81 21.00
C PHE A 157 1.14 -6.51 20.77
N GLU A 158 2.22 -6.29 21.53
CA GLU A 158 2.98 -5.04 21.50
C GLU A 158 3.64 -4.78 20.14
N GLN A 159 4.14 -5.85 19.49
CA GLN A 159 4.73 -5.76 18.16
C GLN A 159 3.66 -5.51 17.10
N ARG A 160 2.46 -6.08 17.25
CA ARG A 160 1.35 -5.78 16.34
C ARG A 160 0.94 -4.31 16.43
N GLN A 161 0.75 -3.79 17.64
CA GLN A 161 0.40 -2.37 17.83
C GLN A 161 1.48 -1.43 17.28
N GLU A 162 2.75 -1.76 17.48
CA GLU A 162 3.86 -0.99 16.94
C GLU A 162 3.87 -0.98 15.41
N LEU A 163 3.77 -2.14 14.77
CA LEU A 163 3.71 -2.21 13.30
C LEU A 163 2.47 -1.52 12.72
N LEU A 164 1.33 -1.54 13.44
CA LEU A 164 0.09 -0.90 13.00
C LEU A 164 0.06 0.61 13.25
N SER A 165 0.88 1.11 14.18
CA SER A 165 1.01 2.56 14.41
C SER A 165 1.49 3.31 13.17
N ASN A 166 2.19 2.63 12.26
CA ASN A 166 2.58 3.09 10.93
C ASN A 166 1.38 3.40 10.01
N TYR A 167 0.21 2.85 10.29
CA TYR A 167 -1.05 3.16 9.62
C TYR A 167 -1.88 4.19 10.41
N PHE A 168 -1.29 4.80 11.43
CA PHE A 168 -1.84 5.90 12.22
C PHE A 168 -3.11 5.58 13.03
N PHE A 169 -3.31 4.30 13.38
CA PHE A 169 -4.40 3.86 14.24
C PHE A 169 -3.94 2.84 15.29
N ASP A 170 -4.69 2.76 16.40
CA ASP A 170 -4.53 1.70 17.40
C ASP A 170 -5.49 0.55 17.10
N CYS A 171 -4.99 -0.68 16.97
CA CYS A 171 -5.84 -1.80 16.65
C CYS A 171 -6.66 -2.23 17.86
N ARG A 172 -7.99 -2.16 17.73
CA ARG A 172 -8.97 -2.55 18.74
C ARG A 172 -9.82 -3.74 18.30
N CYS A 173 -9.30 -4.60 17.42
CA CYS A 173 -9.99 -5.83 17.02
C CYS A 173 -10.18 -6.78 18.23
N PRO A 174 -11.08 -7.79 18.14
CA PRO A 174 -11.37 -8.70 19.26
C PRO A 174 -10.10 -9.32 19.88
N LYS A 175 -9.17 -9.78 19.04
CA LYS A 175 -7.87 -10.32 19.49
C LYS A 175 -7.05 -9.30 20.30
N CYS A 176 -6.94 -8.06 19.82
CA CYS A 176 -6.19 -7.02 20.53
C CYS A 176 -6.90 -6.56 21.81
N GLN A 177 -8.23 -6.54 21.86
CA GLN A 177 -8.97 -6.23 23.08
C GLN A 177 -8.78 -7.31 24.16
N ALA A 178 -8.78 -8.58 23.75
CA ALA A 178 -8.55 -9.70 24.66
C ALA A 178 -7.11 -9.71 25.23
N GLU A 179 -6.12 -9.34 24.42
CA GLU A 179 -4.71 -9.33 24.83
C GLU A 179 -4.26 -8.01 25.53
N GLY A 180 -4.92 -6.89 25.25
CA GLY A 180 -4.41 -5.54 25.52
C GLY A 180 -5.06 -4.77 26.68
N ALA A 181 -5.76 -5.43 27.60
CA ALA A 181 -6.57 -4.80 28.67
C ALA A 181 -5.82 -3.82 29.61
N SER A 182 -4.48 -3.69 29.48
CA SER A 182 -3.62 -2.89 30.37
C SER A 182 -2.60 -2.00 29.65
N ALA A 183 -2.66 -1.85 28.32
CA ALA A 183 -1.61 -1.17 27.55
C ALA A 183 -1.87 0.34 27.35
N GLU A 184 -0.82 1.16 27.51
CA GLU A 184 -0.87 2.60 27.23
C GLU A 184 -0.74 2.92 25.72
N PRO A 185 -1.30 4.04 25.23
CA PRO A 185 -1.16 4.46 23.83
C PRO A 185 0.29 4.83 23.50
N LYS A 186 0.82 4.27 22.39
CA LYS A 186 2.15 4.64 21.89
C LYS A 186 2.08 5.94 21.06
N PRO A 187 3.15 6.78 21.03
CA PRO A 187 3.21 7.95 20.16
C PRO A 187 3.13 7.54 18.69
N ARG A 188 2.47 8.37 17.87
CA ARG A 188 2.30 8.11 16.44
C ARG A 188 3.60 8.43 15.67
N PRO A 189 4.05 7.57 14.75
CA PRO A 189 5.24 7.84 13.94
C PRO A 189 4.98 8.92 12.87
N SER A 190 6.03 9.32 12.15
CA SER A 190 5.99 10.10 10.90
C SER A 190 5.77 9.18 9.68
N ILE A 191 5.32 9.74 8.54
CA ILE A 191 5.37 9.02 7.26
C ILE A 191 6.83 9.02 6.81
N ARG A 192 7.41 7.84 6.59
CA ARG A 192 8.79 7.69 6.10
C ARG A 192 8.79 7.17 4.67
N VAL A 193 9.54 7.85 3.81
CA VAL A 193 9.79 7.45 2.41
C VAL A 193 11.27 7.14 2.29
N GLY A 194 11.59 5.92 1.88
CA GLY A 194 12.96 5.43 1.81
C GLY A 194 13.05 4.13 1.01
N PRO A 195 14.27 3.61 0.77
CA PRO A 195 14.44 2.36 0.04
C PRO A 195 13.72 1.23 0.79
N MET A 196 12.94 0.44 0.04
CA MET A 196 12.19 -0.69 0.57
C MET A 196 13.17 -1.72 1.14
N ARG A 197 13.22 -1.87 2.47
CA ARG A 197 14.03 -2.90 3.12
C ARG A 197 13.20 -4.16 3.31
N VAL A 198 13.32 -5.10 2.38
CA VAL A 198 12.70 -6.41 2.51
C VAL A 198 13.52 -7.26 3.48
N THR A 199 13.11 -7.30 4.75
CA THR A 199 13.56 -8.39 5.61
C THR A 199 12.72 -9.62 5.28
N LYS A 200 13.36 -10.79 5.07
CA LYS A 200 12.70 -12.10 4.83
C LYS A 200 11.65 -12.51 5.91
N LYS A 201 11.38 -11.66 6.90
CA LYS A 201 10.51 -11.91 8.07
C LYS A 201 9.18 -11.15 8.04
N GLN A 202 8.97 -10.20 7.13
CA GLN A 202 7.71 -9.44 7.00
C GLN A 202 6.95 -9.87 5.75
N LYS A 203 5.80 -10.53 5.94
CA LYS A 203 4.83 -10.73 4.85
C LYS A 203 4.32 -9.36 4.40
N MET A 204 4.66 -8.99 3.17
CA MET A 204 3.78 -8.39 2.16
C MET A 204 2.90 -7.19 2.57
N GLY A 205 3.55 -6.11 2.98
CA GLY A 205 3.01 -4.75 2.90
C GLY A 205 4.20 -3.78 2.79
N LEU A 206 4.01 -2.59 2.23
CA LEU A 206 4.98 -1.50 2.41
C LEU A 206 5.01 -1.17 3.91
N GLY A 207 5.85 -1.89 4.65
CA GLY A 207 6.04 -1.66 6.07
C GLY A 207 7.04 -0.53 6.25
N LEU A 208 6.56 0.61 6.74
CA LEU A 208 7.37 1.64 7.36
C LEU A 208 8.32 0.99 8.37
N VAL A 209 9.62 1.12 8.13
CA VAL A 209 10.66 0.56 9.00
C VAL A 209 10.79 1.45 10.22
N ALA A 210 10.55 0.92 11.41
CA ALA A 210 11.10 1.45 12.65
C ALA A 210 12.38 0.66 12.96
N ASP A 211 13.49 1.38 13.19
CA ASP A 211 14.74 0.80 13.70
C ASP A 211 14.60 0.39 15.18
#